data_AF-A0A0E9NP64-F1
#
_entry.id   AF-A0A0E9NP64-F1
#
_cell.length_a   1.000
_cell.length_b   1.000
_cell.length_c   1.000
_cell.angle_alpha   90.00
_cell.angle_beta   90.00
_cell.angle_gamma   90.00
#
_symmetry.space_group_name_H-M   'P 1'
#
loop_
_entity.id
_entity.type
_entity.pdbx_description
1 polymer ?
#
loop_
_entity_poly.entity_id
_entity_poly.type
_entity_poly.pdbx_seq_one_letter_code
_entity_poly.pdbx_strand_id
1 'polypeptide(L)'
;MSYKNSDTEASAGGTSMMNLPSPSLHAPHPKKPNFSLHVSQPKSAFAAGSARWTNLDLDPVPPHLRKWGLWSFVAYWISDAFNAATWEFASSILAIGLTWKDSLGIVATGFTIVSFVIAANGAIGAIYHAPFPVLARASWGFWGSYVAIISRVILAIFWFAIQTMNGANTIRVMLGAIWPSFLTLHNSIPESEGIATNTMISFVLFWLLQLPFLWMHPNNLRFLFLAKSIIVPIAWIAILIWAFKSTSGGGTLFSQSAPSVHGSAYAWGWLSSLTSVIGNYATLSVNMPDFSRYSRISWKWQIIYIPALPLVFTFISFIGIAASSAGEAKYGTLQWDPMALIAQWDSRACRFFAAFSFALAALGVNISANSLSAANDLTALFPRYVNIRRGQLLCAVLSWALVPWKILASAGNFLNFMSAYAVFLGPIAAILVSDFWIVHRGKYDSLALYNPTSRYRYTHGLNWRAITAFLVGVIPNLPGFINSINSKIHVGVGVHPYQFGWLLGFVGTFAVYVLLSLVWRAEETFMERAVLPDEIYGRGQEVELEGVPVEGEMEIRAGGEKGKWVDKFL
;
A
#
# COMPACT_ATOMS: atom_id res chain seq x y z
N MET A 1 31.78 -84.25 -7.54
CA MET A 1 30.69 -85.23 -7.31
C MET A 1 29.38 -84.48 -7.48
N SER A 2 28.87 -84.36 -8.72
CA SER A 2 27.89 -85.28 -9.32
C SER A 2 26.61 -85.40 -8.49
N TYR A 3 25.54 -84.69 -8.86
CA TYR A 3 24.42 -85.27 -9.62
C TYR A 3 23.32 -84.22 -9.85
N LYS A 4 22.93 -84.09 -11.12
CA LYS A 4 21.59 -83.64 -11.55
C LYS A 4 20.57 -84.72 -11.13
N ASN A 5 19.33 -84.34 -10.86
CA ASN A 5 18.19 -84.94 -11.56
C ASN A 5 16.94 -84.07 -11.47
N SER A 6 16.37 -83.89 -12.65
CA SER A 6 14.99 -83.52 -12.95
C SER A 6 14.02 -84.63 -12.52
N ASP A 7 12.73 -84.30 -12.44
CA ASP A 7 11.59 -84.94 -13.13
C ASP A 7 10.29 -84.31 -12.55
N THR A 8 9.53 -83.49 -13.29
CA THR A 8 8.38 -83.76 -14.21
C THR A 8 7.13 -84.43 -13.62
N GLU A 9 5.98 -83.90 -14.10
CA GLU A 9 4.57 -84.37 -14.01
C GLU A 9 3.76 -84.03 -12.74
N ALA A 10 2.46 -83.74 -12.74
CA ALA A 10 1.48 -83.30 -13.73
C ALA A 10 0.16 -82.97 -12.99
N SER A 11 -0.64 -82.05 -13.55
CA SER A 11 -2.12 -82.05 -13.62
C SER A 11 -3.02 -81.82 -12.37
N ALA A 12 -3.75 -80.69 -12.48
CA ALA A 12 -5.19 -80.49 -12.26
C ALA A 12 -5.80 -80.26 -10.86
N GLY A 13 -6.52 -79.13 -10.78
CA GLY A 13 -7.81 -79.01 -10.05
C GLY A 13 -7.79 -78.12 -8.82
N GLY A 14 -8.64 -77.07 -8.79
CA GLY A 14 -9.10 -76.47 -7.54
C GLY A 14 -9.24 -74.96 -7.52
N THR A 15 -10.48 -74.49 -7.57
CA THR A 15 -10.96 -73.11 -7.43
C THR A 15 -10.72 -72.48 -6.04
N SER A 16 -10.51 -71.15 -6.04
CA SER A 16 -10.85 -70.16 -5.00
C SER A 16 -10.14 -70.22 -3.63
N MET A 17 -9.36 -69.18 -3.31
CA MET A 17 -9.69 -68.20 -2.26
C MET A 17 -8.62 -67.09 -2.16
N MET A 18 -9.09 -65.88 -1.89
CA MET A 18 -8.33 -64.67 -1.56
C MET A 18 -7.18 -64.92 -0.58
N ASN A 19 -6.01 -64.35 -0.90
CA ASN A 19 -5.02 -63.94 0.10
C ASN A 19 -4.49 -62.55 -0.27
N LEU A 20 -4.94 -61.54 0.47
CA LEU A 20 -4.44 -60.16 0.43
C LEU A 20 -3.03 -60.10 1.03
N PRO A 21 -2.05 -59.41 0.41
CA PRO A 21 -0.85 -58.98 1.12
C PRO A 21 -1.11 -57.63 1.80
N SER A 22 -0.86 -57.59 3.11
CA SER A 22 -0.88 -56.41 3.99
C SER A 22 -0.08 -55.22 3.44
N PRO A 23 -0.60 -53.98 3.48
CA PRO A 23 0.16 -52.80 3.09
C PRO A 23 1.18 -52.46 4.19
N SER A 24 2.46 -52.56 3.88
CA SER A 24 3.53 -52.01 4.71
C SER A 24 3.37 -50.49 4.78
N LEU A 25 2.98 -49.98 5.95
CA LEU A 25 2.97 -48.57 6.32
C LEU A 25 4.42 -48.04 6.37
N HIS A 26 4.96 -47.65 5.22
CA HIS A 26 6.10 -46.71 5.21
C HIS A 26 5.55 -45.31 5.51
N ALA A 27 5.65 -44.91 6.77
CA ALA A 27 5.48 -43.52 7.17
C ALA A 27 6.49 -42.65 6.38
N PRO A 28 6.06 -41.55 5.74
CA PRO A 28 6.99 -40.68 5.04
C PRO A 28 7.95 -40.06 6.05
N HIS A 29 9.25 -40.31 5.88
CA HIS A 29 10.29 -39.60 6.63
C HIS A 29 10.04 -38.09 6.53
N PRO A 30 10.09 -37.34 7.66
CA PRO A 30 10.02 -35.90 7.61
C PRO A 30 11.20 -35.38 6.78
N LYS A 31 10.92 -34.88 5.58
CA LYS A 31 11.93 -34.25 4.72
C LYS A 31 12.57 -33.13 5.55
N LYS A 32 13.90 -33.20 5.73
CA LYS A 32 14.69 -32.08 6.24
C LYS A 32 14.26 -30.80 5.50
N PRO A 33 14.13 -29.65 6.17
CA PRO A 33 13.78 -28.41 5.49
C PRO A 33 14.91 -28.10 4.50
N ASN A 34 14.70 -28.43 3.22
CA ASN A 34 15.57 -27.99 2.15
C ASN A 34 15.46 -26.47 2.13
N PHE A 35 16.48 -25.78 2.62
CA PHE A 35 16.64 -24.35 2.46
C PHE A 35 16.81 -24.07 0.96
N SER A 36 15.69 -23.91 0.26
CA SER A 36 15.66 -23.41 -1.10
C SER A 36 15.42 -21.90 -1.07
N LEU A 37 16.33 -21.16 -1.70
CA LEU A 37 16.12 -19.74 -1.98
C LEU A 37 14.92 -19.54 -2.92
N HIS A 38 14.57 -20.54 -3.72
CA HIS A 38 13.38 -20.51 -4.56
C HIS A 38 12.10 -20.71 -3.73
N VAL A 39 11.11 -19.87 -4.00
CA VAL A 39 9.76 -20.05 -3.45
C VAL A 39 9.08 -21.19 -4.21
N SER A 40 8.39 -22.08 -3.49
CA SER A 40 7.53 -23.11 -4.11
C SER A 40 6.46 -22.42 -4.97
N GLN A 41 6.50 -22.65 -6.28
CA GLN A 41 5.54 -22.07 -7.22
C GLN A 41 4.53 -23.14 -7.66
N PRO A 42 3.25 -23.05 -7.28
CA PRO A 42 2.21 -23.78 -8.01
C PRO A 42 2.13 -23.22 -9.45
N LYS A 43 1.70 -24.05 -10.40
CA LYS A 43 1.53 -23.63 -11.80
C LYS A 43 0.57 -22.44 -11.86
N SER A 44 1.03 -21.31 -12.37
CA SER A 44 0.17 -20.15 -12.66
C SER A 44 -0.85 -20.53 -13.73
N ALA A 45 -2.11 -20.14 -13.53
CA ALA A 45 -3.15 -20.31 -14.55
C ALA A 45 -2.98 -19.33 -15.73
N PHE A 46 -2.16 -18.28 -15.55
CA PHE A 46 -1.98 -17.18 -16.49
C PHE A 46 -0.64 -17.22 -17.22
N ALA A 47 0.32 -18.04 -16.77
CA ALA A 47 1.58 -18.23 -17.47
C ALA A 47 2.08 -19.67 -17.41
N ALA A 48 1.94 -20.38 -18.52
CA ALA A 48 2.68 -21.62 -18.77
C ALA A 48 4.14 -21.26 -19.11
N GLY A 49 5.09 -21.60 -18.23
CA GLY A 49 6.53 -21.56 -18.54
C GLY A 49 7.29 -20.24 -18.32
N SER A 50 6.65 -19.16 -17.84
CA SER A 50 7.33 -17.86 -17.59
C SER A 50 7.59 -17.57 -16.10
N ALA A 51 8.30 -18.46 -15.41
CA ALA A 51 8.65 -18.29 -13.98
C ALA A 51 9.44 -17.00 -13.63
N ARG A 52 9.82 -16.18 -14.62
CA ARG A 52 10.44 -14.85 -14.44
C ARG A 52 9.41 -13.73 -14.24
N TRP A 53 8.19 -13.87 -14.74
CA TRP A 53 7.23 -12.77 -14.85
C TRP A 53 5.96 -12.95 -14.02
N THR A 54 5.77 -14.14 -13.44
CA THR A 54 4.63 -14.42 -12.58
C THR A 54 4.99 -15.30 -11.40
N ASN A 55 4.14 -15.27 -10.39
CA ASN A 55 3.95 -16.27 -9.36
C ASN A 55 2.49 -16.18 -8.86
N LEU A 56 2.10 -17.10 -7.97
CA LEU A 56 0.73 -17.16 -7.44
C LEU A 56 0.26 -15.84 -6.81
N ASP A 57 1.17 -15.10 -6.17
CA ASP A 57 0.84 -13.84 -5.49
C ASP A 57 0.58 -12.67 -6.47
N LEU A 58 1.03 -12.81 -7.72
CA LEU A 58 0.84 -11.85 -8.81
C LEU A 58 -0.34 -12.17 -9.72
N ASP A 59 -0.79 -13.43 -9.77
CA ASP A 59 -1.96 -13.84 -10.56
C ASP A 59 -3.21 -13.06 -10.13
N PRO A 60 -4.22 -12.92 -11.02
CA PRO A 60 -5.47 -12.29 -10.64
C PRO A 60 -6.14 -13.03 -9.49
N VAL A 61 -6.89 -12.32 -8.63
CA VAL A 61 -7.56 -12.96 -7.50
C VAL A 61 -8.77 -13.76 -8.03
N PRO A 62 -8.86 -15.08 -7.80
CA PRO A 62 -9.99 -15.88 -8.26
C PRO A 62 -11.27 -15.53 -7.48
N PRO A 63 -12.47 -15.74 -8.06
CA PRO A 63 -13.74 -15.29 -7.49
C PRO A 63 -13.97 -15.70 -6.03
N HIS A 64 -13.63 -16.93 -5.65
CA HIS A 64 -13.83 -17.44 -4.28
C HIS A 64 -12.91 -16.79 -3.22
N LEU A 65 -11.85 -16.08 -3.63
CA LEU A 65 -10.97 -15.32 -2.74
C LEU A 65 -11.28 -13.82 -2.70
N ARG A 66 -12.23 -13.35 -3.51
CA ARG A 66 -12.70 -11.95 -3.51
C ARG A 66 -13.66 -11.72 -2.36
N LYS A 67 -13.14 -11.18 -1.24
CA LYS A 67 -13.89 -11.02 0.01
C LYS A 67 -14.32 -9.58 0.30
N TRP A 68 -13.76 -8.59 -0.39
CA TRP A 68 -13.96 -7.18 -0.04
C TRP A 68 -15.28 -6.65 -0.60
N GLY A 69 -16.17 -6.23 0.31
CA GLY A 69 -17.40 -5.51 -0.02
C GLY A 69 -17.27 -4.00 0.21
N LEU A 70 -18.39 -3.27 0.11
CA LEU A 70 -18.41 -1.81 0.24
C LEU A 70 -17.88 -1.36 1.61
N TRP A 71 -18.36 -2.02 2.67
CA TRP A 71 -17.92 -1.74 4.04
C TRP A 71 -16.46 -2.07 4.29
N SER A 72 -15.88 -3.03 3.56
CA SER A 72 -14.44 -3.32 3.64
C SER A 72 -13.62 -2.14 3.15
N PHE A 73 -14.04 -1.49 2.06
CA PHE A 73 -13.38 -0.31 1.52
C PHE A 73 -13.53 0.91 2.43
N VAL A 74 -14.72 1.17 2.94
CA VAL A 74 -14.95 2.29 3.88
C VAL A 74 -14.15 2.08 5.17
N ALA A 75 -14.19 0.88 5.75
CA ALA A 75 -13.43 0.56 6.95
C ALA A 75 -11.92 0.63 6.74
N TYR A 76 -11.42 0.21 5.57
CA TYR A 76 -10.02 0.36 5.20
C TYR A 76 -9.59 1.83 5.23
N TRP A 77 -10.34 2.72 4.58
CA TRP A 77 -9.99 4.13 4.52
C TRP A 77 -10.13 4.86 5.85
N ILE A 78 -11.14 4.54 6.65
CA ILE A 78 -11.25 5.07 8.02
C ILE A 78 -10.04 4.60 8.83
N SER A 79 -9.72 3.30 8.80
CA SER A 79 -8.54 2.74 9.48
C SER A 79 -7.24 3.41 9.02
N ASP A 80 -7.09 3.63 7.72
CA ASP A 80 -5.91 4.26 7.17
C ASP A 80 -5.82 5.74 7.52
N ALA A 81 -6.95 6.46 7.55
CA ALA A 81 -6.99 7.88 7.93
C ALA A 81 -6.52 8.12 9.37
N PHE A 82 -6.88 7.22 10.29
CA PHE A 82 -6.37 7.20 11.66
C PHE A 82 -4.90 6.75 11.69
N ASN A 83 -4.01 7.67 11.35
CA ASN A 83 -2.57 7.48 11.37
C ASN A 83 -1.86 8.77 11.82
N ALA A 84 -0.69 8.63 12.46
CA ALA A 84 0.06 9.77 12.97
C ALA A 84 0.49 10.75 11.87
N ALA A 85 0.83 10.27 10.68
CA ALA A 85 1.23 11.11 9.56
C ALA A 85 0.13 12.09 9.12
N THR A 86 -1.16 11.69 9.22
CA THR A 86 -2.31 12.55 8.93
C THR A 86 -2.36 13.76 9.85
N TRP A 87 -2.06 13.54 11.12
CA TRP A 87 -1.91 14.62 12.08
C TRP A 87 -0.68 15.47 11.75
N GLU A 88 0.46 14.82 11.58
CA GLU A 88 1.77 15.47 11.40
C GLU A 88 1.76 16.44 10.21
N PHE A 89 1.24 16.05 9.03
CA PHE A 89 1.23 16.97 7.89
C PHE A 89 0.28 18.14 8.13
N ALA A 90 -0.90 17.90 8.72
CA ALA A 90 -1.90 18.94 8.94
C ALA A 90 -1.39 19.98 9.94
N SER A 91 -0.74 19.54 11.02
CA SER A 91 -0.12 20.41 12.01
C SER A 91 1.20 21.02 11.54
N SER A 92 1.94 20.36 10.65
CA SER A 92 3.17 20.92 10.05
C SER A 92 2.89 22.15 9.19
N ILE A 93 1.72 22.22 8.54
CA ILE A 93 1.29 23.40 7.77
C ILE A 93 1.16 24.64 8.67
N LEU A 94 0.72 24.46 9.92
CA LEU A 94 0.66 25.55 10.90
C LEU A 94 2.08 25.98 11.32
N ALA A 95 2.98 25.00 11.50
CA ALA A 95 4.36 25.26 11.91
C ALA A 95 5.18 26.06 10.88
N ILE A 96 4.82 26.01 9.59
CA ILE A 96 5.43 26.85 8.54
C ILE A 96 4.75 28.21 8.36
N GLY A 97 3.79 28.55 9.22
CA GLY A 97 3.21 29.89 9.31
C GLY A 97 1.88 30.11 8.60
N LEU A 98 1.26 29.05 8.06
CA LEU A 98 -0.10 29.09 7.51
C LEU A 98 -1.15 28.90 8.61
N THR A 99 -2.39 29.33 8.37
CA THR A 99 -3.45 29.22 9.38
C THR A 99 -4.06 27.83 9.40
N TRP A 100 -4.83 27.52 10.46
CA TRP A 100 -5.64 26.30 10.50
C TRP A 100 -6.66 26.20 9.35
N LYS A 101 -7.21 27.32 8.89
CA LYS A 101 -8.16 27.36 7.76
C LYS A 101 -7.45 27.00 6.46
N ASP A 102 -6.25 27.54 6.26
CA ASP A 102 -5.41 27.18 5.13
C ASP A 102 -5.09 25.69 5.17
N SER A 103 -4.65 25.17 6.32
CA SER A 103 -4.34 23.75 6.49
C SER A 103 -5.53 22.86 6.12
N LEU A 104 -6.71 23.08 6.70
CA LEU A 104 -7.92 22.30 6.35
C LEU A 104 -8.31 22.45 4.88
N GLY A 105 -8.23 23.65 4.32
CA GLY A 105 -8.51 23.90 2.90
C GLY A 105 -7.56 23.15 1.98
N ILE A 106 -6.27 23.12 2.33
CA ILE A 106 -5.23 22.37 1.63
C ILE A 106 -5.48 20.87 1.75
N VAL A 107 -5.80 20.36 2.95
CA VAL A 107 -6.17 18.95 3.17
C VAL A 107 -7.35 18.58 2.27
N ALA A 108 -8.47 19.29 2.40
CA ALA A 108 -9.68 19.01 1.65
C ALA A 108 -9.43 19.04 0.13
N THR A 109 -8.69 20.03 -0.36
CA THR A 109 -8.35 20.16 -1.78
C THR A 109 -7.44 19.03 -2.26
N GLY A 110 -6.37 18.74 -1.51
CA GLY A 110 -5.42 17.68 -1.85
C GLY A 110 -6.06 16.31 -1.90
N PHE A 111 -6.87 15.98 -0.89
CA PHE A 111 -7.62 14.72 -0.88
C PHE A 111 -8.68 14.65 -1.96
N THR A 112 -9.32 15.77 -2.30
CA THR A 112 -10.28 15.81 -3.42
C THR A 112 -9.58 15.46 -4.72
N ILE A 113 -8.45 16.11 -5.02
CA ILE A 113 -7.68 15.87 -6.24
C ILE A 113 -7.19 14.42 -6.32
N VAL A 114 -6.52 13.93 -5.27
CA VAL A 114 -5.94 12.57 -5.29
C VAL A 114 -7.01 11.48 -5.29
N SER A 115 -8.19 11.74 -4.71
CA SER A 115 -9.29 10.76 -4.65
C SER A 115 -9.82 10.36 -6.03
N PHE A 116 -9.82 11.28 -7.01
CA PHE A 116 -10.18 10.94 -8.40
C PHE A 116 -9.20 9.94 -8.99
N VAL A 117 -7.90 10.15 -8.77
CA VAL A 117 -6.83 9.27 -9.26
C VAL A 117 -6.89 7.91 -8.56
N ILE A 118 -7.08 7.91 -7.25
CA ILE A 118 -7.26 6.70 -6.43
C ILE A 118 -8.48 5.90 -6.92
N ALA A 119 -9.62 6.55 -7.15
CA ALA A 119 -10.83 5.90 -7.65
C ALA A 119 -10.62 5.33 -9.06
N ALA A 120 -9.98 6.10 -9.94
CA ALA A 120 -9.71 5.70 -11.32
C ALA A 120 -8.80 4.48 -11.40
N ASN A 121 -7.67 4.47 -10.67
CA ASN A 121 -6.76 3.32 -10.64
C ASN A 121 -7.32 2.15 -9.83
N GLY A 122 -8.02 2.43 -8.72
CA GLY A 122 -8.70 1.42 -7.91
C GLY A 122 -9.74 0.65 -8.72
N ALA A 123 -10.47 1.31 -9.62
CA ALA A 123 -11.40 0.66 -10.54
C ALA A 123 -10.69 -0.34 -11.47
N ILE A 124 -9.48 -0.04 -11.96
CA ILE A 124 -8.71 -0.98 -12.82
C ILE A 124 -8.43 -2.28 -12.06
N GLY A 125 -7.98 -2.19 -10.82
CA GLY A 125 -7.75 -3.38 -9.98
C GLY A 125 -9.02 -4.16 -9.67
N ALA A 126 -10.17 -3.49 -9.54
CA ALA A 126 -11.45 -4.16 -9.35
C ALA A 126 -12.03 -4.78 -10.64
N ILE A 127 -11.59 -4.36 -11.82
CA ILE A 127 -12.00 -4.94 -13.12
C ILE A 127 -11.13 -6.15 -13.46
N TYR A 128 -9.81 -6.02 -13.32
CA TYR A 128 -8.83 -7.03 -13.75
C TYR A 128 -8.31 -7.90 -12.60
N HIS A 129 -8.71 -7.63 -11.36
CA HIS A 129 -8.33 -8.40 -10.17
C HIS A 129 -6.82 -8.67 -10.04
N ALA A 130 -5.98 -7.84 -10.64
CA ALA A 130 -4.52 -7.98 -10.67
C ALA A 130 -3.85 -6.83 -9.91
N PRO A 131 -2.65 -7.05 -9.33
CA PRO A 131 -1.95 -6.03 -8.57
C PRO A 131 -1.31 -4.97 -9.49
N PHE A 132 -0.92 -3.84 -8.90
CA PHE A 132 -0.33 -2.71 -9.63
C PHE A 132 0.87 -3.10 -10.52
N PRO A 133 1.84 -3.90 -10.07
CA PRO A 133 3.02 -4.24 -10.89
C PRO A 133 2.69 -4.98 -12.19
N VAL A 134 1.59 -5.74 -12.21
CA VAL A 134 1.12 -6.44 -13.40
C VAL A 134 0.41 -5.46 -14.33
N LEU A 135 -0.50 -4.65 -13.80
CA LEU A 135 -1.25 -3.66 -14.58
C LEU A 135 -0.35 -2.59 -15.19
N ALA A 136 0.76 -2.23 -14.53
CA ALA A 136 1.75 -1.30 -15.06
C ALA A 136 2.41 -1.80 -16.37
N ARG A 137 2.41 -3.11 -16.64
CA ARG A 137 2.97 -3.67 -17.88
C ARG A 137 2.15 -3.27 -19.11
N ALA A 138 0.85 -3.03 -18.94
CA ALA A 138 -0.02 -2.60 -20.02
C ALA A 138 0.45 -1.27 -20.62
N SER A 139 0.80 -0.30 -19.77
CA SER A 139 1.18 1.06 -20.19
C SER A 139 2.68 1.24 -20.40
N TRP A 140 3.53 0.62 -19.58
CA TRP A 140 4.99 0.82 -19.65
C TRP A 140 5.72 -0.24 -20.46
N GLY A 141 5.10 -1.39 -20.71
CA GLY A 141 5.77 -2.60 -21.15
C GLY A 141 6.44 -3.37 -20.00
N PHE A 142 6.90 -4.58 -20.27
CA PHE A 142 7.49 -5.46 -19.25
C PHE A 142 8.72 -4.87 -18.57
N TRP A 143 9.70 -4.37 -19.34
CA TRP A 143 10.91 -3.75 -18.80
C TRP A 143 10.65 -2.32 -18.32
N GLY A 144 9.82 -1.56 -19.05
CA GLY A 144 9.48 -0.19 -18.65
C GLY A 144 8.74 -0.14 -17.32
N SER A 145 7.91 -1.15 -17.01
CA SER A 145 7.15 -1.20 -15.74
C SER A 145 8.04 -1.19 -14.50
N TYR A 146 9.31 -1.63 -14.62
CA TYR A 146 10.25 -1.60 -13.50
C TYR A 146 10.56 -0.17 -13.04
N VAL A 147 10.47 0.84 -13.91
CA VAL A 147 10.61 2.24 -13.48
C VAL A 147 9.53 2.60 -12.47
N ALA A 148 8.28 2.23 -12.75
CA ALA A 148 7.15 2.48 -11.85
C ALA A 148 7.24 1.61 -10.57
N ILE A 149 7.57 0.32 -10.71
CA ILE A 149 7.64 -0.63 -9.59
C ILE A 149 8.79 -0.28 -8.64
N ILE A 150 9.98 0.03 -9.15
CA ILE A 150 11.14 0.41 -8.32
C ILE A 150 10.87 1.74 -7.61
N SER A 151 10.31 2.72 -8.33
CA SER A 151 9.92 3.99 -7.70
C SER A 151 8.95 3.74 -6.55
N ARG A 152 7.94 2.87 -6.75
CA ARG A 152 6.94 2.60 -5.73
C ARG A 152 7.45 1.80 -4.54
N VAL A 153 8.28 0.77 -4.76
CA VAL A 153 8.79 -0.08 -3.67
C VAL A 153 9.67 0.70 -2.72
N ILE A 154 10.52 1.59 -3.25
CA ILE A 154 11.36 2.48 -2.45
C ILE A 154 10.50 3.29 -1.49
N LEU A 155 9.39 3.86 -1.97
CA LEU A 155 8.48 4.66 -1.15
C LEU A 155 7.75 3.86 -0.10
N ALA A 156 7.32 2.65 -0.42
CA ALA A 156 6.69 1.81 0.60
C ALA A 156 7.65 1.42 1.71
N ILE A 157 8.94 1.22 1.40
CA ILE A 157 9.96 0.97 2.44
C ILE A 157 10.19 2.24 3.26
N PHE A 158 10.22 3.43 2.65
CA PHE A 158 10.31 4.69 3.40
C PHE A 158 9.10 4.91 4.32
N TRP A 159 7.89 4.75 3.79
CA TRP A 159 6.67 4.84 4.60
C TRP A 159 6.67 3.81 5.72
N PHE A 160 7.20 2.62 5.44
CA PHE A 160 7.38 1.62 6.47
C PHE A 160 8.34 2.08 7.57
N ALA A 161 9.46 2.71 7.20
CA ALA A 161 10.43 3.26 8.14
C ALA A 161 9.84 4.41 8.97
N ILE A 162 9.13 5.35 8.34
CA ILE A 162 8.45 6.48 9.00
C ILE A 162 7.41 5.97 10.00
N GLN A 163 6.54 5.04 9.59
CA GLN A 163 5.54 4.48 10.51
C GLN A 163 6.17 3.65 11.63
N THR A 164 7.30 2.97 11.37
CA THR A 164 8.08 2.31 12.42
C THR A 164 8.62 3.32 13.42
N MET A 165 9.07 4.50 12.96
CA MET A 165 9.56 5.57 13.82
C MET A 165 8.43 6.24 14.60
N ASN A 166 7.26 6.47 13.99
CA ASN A 166 6.08 6.95 14.70
C ASN A 166 5.64 5.95 15.77
N GLY A 167 5.66 4.65 15.45
CA GLY A 167 5.48 3.58 16.44
C GLY A 167 6.53 3.62 17.55
N ALA A 168 7.81 3.85 17.24
CA ALA A 168 8.87 4.00 18.23
C ALA A 168 8.60 5.15 19.21
N ASN A 169 8.16 6.31 18.69
CA ASN A 169 7.80 7.46 19.51
C ASN A 169 6.66 7.13 20.49
N THR A 170 5.68 6.32 20.07
CA THR A 170 4.61 5.86 20.97
C THR A 170 5.14 4.97 22.10
N ILE A 171 6.05 4.03 21.78
CA ILE A 171 6.69 3.17 22.79
C ILE A 171 7.49 4.02 23.77
N ARG A 172 8.21 5.03 23.31
CA ARG A 172 8.96 5.96 24.17
C ARG A 172 8.05 6.66 25.17
N VAL A 173 6.90 7.17 24.72
CA VAL A 173 5.91 7.84 25.58
C VAL A 173 5.27 6.85 26.55
N MET A 174 4.92 5.64 26.10
CA MET A 174 4.36 4.58 26.96
C MET A 174 5.36 4.16 28.06
N LEU A 175 6.61 3.92 27.69
CA LEU A 175 7.67 3.58 28.64
C LEU A 175 7.94 4.72 29.61
N GLY A 176 8.00 5.97 29.13
CA GLY A 176 8.13 7.14 30.01
C GLY A 176 6.94 7.33 30.96
N ALA A 177 5.74 6.90 30.56
CA ALA A 177 4.56 6.92 31.42
C ALA A 177 4.61 5.84 32.51
N ILE A 178 5.13 4.63 32.24
CA ILE A 178 5.28 3.56 33.23
C ILE A 178 6.52 3.77 34.12
N TRP A 179 7.65 4.12 33.50
CA TRP A 179 8.96 4.31 34.11
C TRP A 179 9.55 5.66 33.69
N PRO A 180 9.29 6.74 34.44
CA PRO A 180 9.83 8.07 34.13
C PRO A 180 11.37 8.11 34.03
N SER A 181 12.07 7.23 34.76
CA SER A 181 13.53 7.09 34.69
C SER A 181 14.04 6.72 33.30
N PHE A 182 13.20 6.14 32.43
CA PHE A 182 13.54 5.85 31.04
C PHE A 182 13.77 7.13 30.22
N LEU A 183 13.09 8.22 30.55
CA LEU A 183 13.25 9.50 29.86
C LEU A 183 14.58 10.18 30.20
N THR A 184 15.13 9.88 31.37
CA THR A 184 16.42 10.43 31.86
C THR A 184 17.60 9.49 31.64
N LEU A 185 17.44 8.47 30.79
CA LEU A 185 18.51 7.53 30.46
C LEU A 185 19.71 8.27 29.84
N HIS A 186 20.92 7.92 30.29
CA HIS A 186 22.14 8.48 29.71
C HIS A 186 22.21 8.20 28.20
N ASN A 187 22.44 9.25 27.42
CA ASN A 187 22.56 9.14 25.98
C ASN A 187 23.99 8.75 25.58
N SER A 188 24.16 7.50 25.13
CA SER A 188 25.44 6.97 24.64
C SER A 188 25.61 7.13 23.12
N ILE A 189 24.58 7.59 22.41
CA ILE A 189 24.64 7.78 20.95
C ILE A 189 25.08 9.22 20.65
N PRO A 190 26.07 9.43 19.76
CA PRO A 190 26.50 10.77 19.36
C PRO A 190 25.34 11.60 18.80
N GLU A 191 25.28 12.89 19.15
CA GLU A 191 24.22 13.80 18.67
C GLU A 191 24.18 13.92 17.13
N SER A 192 25.32 13.70 16.46
CA SER A 192 25.44 13.68 14.99
C SER A 192 24.57 12.61 14.31
N GLU A 193 24.20 11.55 15.02
CA GLU A 193 23.32 10.50 14.50
C GLU A 193 21.84 10.91 14.46
N GLY A 194 21.48 11.99 15.16
CA GLY A 194 20.13 12.55 15.17
C GLY A 194 19.11 11.71 15.94
N ILE A 195 19.56 10.81 16.84
CA ILE A 195 18.68 9.98 17.67
C ILE A 195 19.29 9.76 19.06
N ALA A 196 18.44 9.87 20.10
CA ALA A 196 18.83 9.58 21.48
C ALA A 196 18.70 8.09 21.81
N THR A 197 19.50 7.58 22.76
CA THR A 197 19.52 6.17 23.18
C THR A 197 18.13 5.64 23.57
N ASN A 198 17.34 6.38 24.34
CA ASN A 198 15.98 5.96 24.73
C ASN A 198 15.04 5.77 23.52
N THR A 199 15.22 6.59 22.48
CA THR A 199 14.43 6.58 21.26
C THR A 199 14.87 5.43 20.36
N MET A 200 16.18 5.15 20.28
CA MET A 200 16.71 3.97 19.60
C MET A 200 16.21 2.66 20.24
N ILE A 201 16.20 2.57 21.58
CA ILE A 201 15.64 1.41 22.28
C ILE A 201 14.16 1.24 21.91
N SER A 202 13.40 2.32 21.92
CA SER A 202 11.97 2.30 21.58
C SER A 202 11.75 1.91 20.10
N PHE A 203 12.66 2.29 19.20
CA PHE A 203 12.66 1.88 17.80
C PHE A 203 12.89 0.38 17.64
N VAL A 204 13.90 -0.17 18.31
CA VAL A 204 14.16 -1.63 18.33
C VAL A 204 12.94 -2.38 18.87
N LEU A 205 12.35 -1.90 19.97
CA LEU A 205 11.19 -2.54 20.59
C LEU A 205 9.98 -2.54 19.65
N PHE A 206 9.63 -1.40 19.06
CA PHE A 206 8.50 -1.34 18.12
C PHE A 206 8.77 -2.19 16.87
N TRP A 207 10.00 -2.14 16.35
CA TRP A 207 10.42 -2.95 15.21
C TRP A 207 10.26 -4.46 15.50
N LEU A 208 10.72 -4.94 16.66
CA LEU A 208 10.52 -6.34 17.08
C LEU A 208 9.04 -6.68 17.28
N LEU A 209 8.26 -5.77 17.88
CA LEU A 209 6.84 -5.98 18.16
C LEU A 209 6.03 -6.16 16.88
N GLN A 210 6.37 -5.49 15.78
CA GLN A 210 5.64 -5.62 14.52
C GLN A 210 6.00 -6.87 13.71
N LEU A 211 7.20 -7.46 13.88
CA LEU A 211 7.65 -8.60 13.06
C LEU A 211 6.71 -9.83 13.08
N PRO A 212 6.18 -10.29 14.24
CA PRO A 212 5.25 -11.41 14.27
C PRO A 212 4.01 -11.16 13.40
N PHE A 213 3.50 -9.92 13.40
CA PHE A 213 2.32 -9.55 12.63
C PHE A 213 2.58 -9.49 11.12
N LEU A 214 3.82 -9.20 10.70
CA LEU A 214 4.23 -9.28 9.29
C LEU A 214 4.27 -10.72 8.77
N TRP A 215 4.59 -11.69 9.65
CA TRP A 215 4.63 -13.10 9.27
C TRP A 215 3.23 -13.74 9.23
N MET A 216 2.27 -13.16 9.96
CA MET A 216 0.90 -13.66 10.00
C MET A 216 0.18 -13.49 8.66
N HIS A 217 -0.57 -14.51 8.25
CA HIS A 217 -1.40 -14.41 7.06
C HIS A 217 -2.47 -13.31 7.25
N PRO A 218 -2.78 -12.48 6.23
CA PRO A 218 -3.73 -11.37 6.34
C PRO A 218 -5.09 -11.72 6.97
N ASN A 219 -5.60 -12.93 6.71
CA ASN A 219 -6.85 -13.42 7.32
C ASN A 219 -6.84 -13.42 8.86
N ASN A 220 -5.68 -13.62 9.49
CA ASN A 220 -5.54 -13.66 10.95
C ASN A 220 -5.42 -12.25 11.56
N LEU A 221 -5.07 -11.25 10.75
CA LEU A 221 -4.94 -9.85 11.18
C LEU A 221 -6.29 -9.15 11.39
N ARG A 222 -7.40 -9.80 11.01
CA ARG A 222 -8.77 -9.25 11.16
C ARG A 222 -9.07 -8.77 12.58
N PHE A 223 -8.57 -9.46 13.60
CA PHE A 223 -8.80 -9.10 14.99
C PHE A 223 -8.02 -7.85 15.41
N LEU A 224 -6.81 -7.67 14.87
CA LEU A 224 -6.02 -6.45 15.06
C LEU A 224 -6.72 -5.25 14.41
N PHE A 225 -7.21 -5.41 13.18
CA PHE A 225 -7.96 -4.36 12.50
C PHE A 225 -9.29 -4.05 13.21
N LEU A 226 -9.97 -5.06 13.75
CA LEU A 226 -11.19 -4.86 14.55
C LEU A 226 -10.90 -4.05 15.81
N ALA A 227 -9.88 -4.43 16.59
CA ALA A 227 -9.47 -3.69 17.78
C ALA A 227 -9.09 -2.24 17.44
N LYS A 228 -8.31 -2.05 16.36
CA LYS A 228 -7.94 -0.72 15.86
C LYS A 228 -9.17 0.12 15.53
N SER A 229 -10.14 -0.44 14.80
CA SER A 229 -11.33 0.26 14.34
C SER A 229 -12.25 0.76 15.46
N ILE A 230 -12.12 0.22 16.67
CA ILE A 230 -12.91 0.63 17.84
C ILE A 230 -12.08 1.55 18.74
N ILE A 231 -10.88 1.13 19.11
CA ILE A 231 -10.05 1.82 20.12
C ILE A 231 -9.56 3.17 19.60
N VAL A 232 -9.07 3.21 18.37
CA VAL A 232 -8.39 4.40 17.84
C VAL A 232 -9.36 5.57 17.63
N PRO A 233 -10.53 5.41 16.99
CA PRO A 233 -11.47 6.52 16.85
C PRO A 233 -11.93 7.08 18.19
N ILE A 234 -12.22 6.22 19.18
CA ILE A 234 -12.65 6.66 20.52
C ILE A 234 -11.54 7.47 21.20
N ALA A 235 -10.29 7.01 21.13
CA ALA A 235 -9.16 7.71 21.72
C ALA A 235 -8.93 9.08 21.06
N TRP A 236 -9.05 9.19 19.74
CA TRP A 236 -8.85 10.43 19.00
C TRP A 236 -9.99 11.43 19.23
N ILE A 237 -11.24 10.97 19.34
CA ILE A 237 -12.35 11.81 19.78
C ILE A 237 -12.15 12.28 21.22
N ALA A 238 -11.64 11.43 22.11
CA ALA A 238 -11.30 11.84 23.47
C ALA A 238 -10.18 12.91 23.50
N ILE A 239 -9.19 12.81 22.62
CA ILE A 239 -8.15 13.83 22.42
C ILE A 239 -8.76 15.14 21.90
N LEU A 240 -9.71 15.08 20.97
CA LEU A 240 -10.44 16.25 20.50
C LEU A 240 -11.20 16.93 21.65
N ILE A 241 -11.94 16.16 22.46
CA ILE A 241 -12.66 16.67 23.63
C ILE A 241 -11.67 17.31 24.62
N TRP A 242 -10.51 16.68 24.84
CA TRP A 242 -9.43 17.24 25.66
C TRP A 242 -8.94 18.59 25.12
N ALA A 243 -8.74 18.71 23.80
CA ALA A 243 -8.27 19.95 23.17
C ALA A 243 -9.22 21.12 23.45
N PHE A 244 -10.52 20.92 23.28
CA PHE A 244 -11.53 21.96 23.53
C PHE A 244 -11.72 22.26 25.02
N LYS A 245 -11.73 21.25 25.87
CA LYS A 245 -11.97 21.41 27.32
C LYS A 245 -10.78 22.04 28.04
N SER A 246 -9.55 21.70 27.63
CA SER A 246 -8.33 22.19 28.28
C SER A 246 -8.07 23.69 28.05
N THR A 247 -8.73 24.28 27.06
CA THR A 247 -8.49 25.66 26.60
C THR A 247 -9.76 26.50 26.52
N SER A 248 -10.87 26.04 27.11
CA SER A 248 -12.16 26.73 27.10
C SER A 248 -12.69 27.11 25.71
N GLY A 249 -12.47 26.26 24.69
CA GLY A 249 -12.99 26.51 23.34
C GLY A 249 -12.04 26.25 22.16
N GLY A 250 -10.91 25.54 22.36
CA GLY A 250 -10.00 25.15 21.27
C GLY A 250 -8.71 25.98 21.18
N GLY A 251 -8.40 26.79 22.20
CA GLY A 251 -7.13 27.48 22.33
C GLY A 251 -6.98 28.67 21.40
N THR A 252 -5.75 28.89 20.90
CA THR A 252 -5.41 29.95 19.94
C THR A 252 -6.01 29.73 18.56
N LEU A 253 -6.58 28.55 18.30
CA LEU A 253 -7.08 28.11 17.00
C LEU A 253 -8.01 29.15 16.35
N PHE A 254 -9.06 29.57 17.07
CA PHE A 254 -10.03 30.54 16.54
C PHE A 254 -9.56 31.99 16.63
N SER A 255 -8.50 32.25 17.39
CA SER A 255 -7.88 33.58 17.53
C SER A 255 -6.86 33.88 16.42
N GLN A 256 -6.35 32.85 15.72
CA GLN A 256 -5.52 33.01 14.52
C GLN A 256 -6.32 33.71 13.41
N SER A 257 -6.08 35.01 13.26
CA SER A 257 -6.82 35.87 12.33
C SER A 257 -6.12 36.01 10.98
N ALA A 258 -4.79 35.83 10.92
CA ALA A 258 -4.01 35.93 9.69
C ALA A 258 -2.81 34.96 9.68
N PRO A 259 -2.40 34.47 8.48
CA PRO A 259 -1.15 33.75 8.33
C PRO A 259 0.04 34.65 8.69
N SER A 260 1.14 34.07 9.18
CA SER A 260 2.38 34.82 9.43
C SER A 260 3.18 35.11 8.16
N VAL A 261 2.88 34.38 7.07
CA VAL A 261 3.46 34.56 5.74
C VAL A 261 2.48 35.32 4.83
N HIS A 262 3.01 36.23 4.00
CA HIS A 262 2.20 37.11 3.14
C HIS A 262 2.71 37.14 1.69
N GLY A 263 1.87 37.65 0.78
CA GLY A 263 2.23 37.86 -0.62
C GLY A 263 2.58 36.56 -1.37
N SER A 264 3.68 36.59 -2.13
CA SER A 264 4.14 35.42 -2.90
C SER A 264 4.56 34.26 -2.01
N ALA A 265 5.14 34.52 -0.84
CA ALA A 265 5.52 33.48 0.10
C ALA A 265 4.31 32.68 0.61
N TYR A 266 3.18 33.35 0.83
CA TYR A 266 1.91 32.68 1.17
C TYR A 266 1.44 31.78 0.02
N ALA A 267 1.36 32.29 -1.21
CA ALA A 267 0.88 31.52 -2.36
C ALA A 267 1.73 30.27 -2.63
N TRP A 268 3.06 30.42 -2.61
CA TRP A 268 3.99 29.31 -2.81
C TRP A 268 3.99 28.32 -1.63
N GLY A 269 3.86 28.81 -0.39
CA GLY A 269 3.71 27.98 0.80
C GLY A 269 2.43 27.14 0.74
N TRP A 270 1.33 27.71 0.26
CA TRP A 270 0.06 27.02 0.07
C TRP A 270 0.17 25.91 -0.99
N LEU A 271 0.76 26.21 -2.15
CA LEU A 271 1.00 25.21 -3.21
C LEU A 271 1.94 24.09 -2.76
N SER A 272 3.04 24.44 -2.08
CA SER A 272 4.00 23.46 -1.57
C SER A 272 3.36 22.53 -0.53
N SER A 273 2.49 23.08 0.32
CA SER A 273 1.71 22.32 1.28
C SER A 273 0.70 21.41 0.58
N LEU A 274 0.03 21.89 -0.46
CA LEU A 274 -0.87 21.06 -1.28
C LEU A 274 -0.14 19.90 -1.93
N THR A 275 1.03 20.15 -2.52
CA THR A 275 1.89 19.10 -3.09
C THR A 275 2.29 18.08 -2.04
N SER A 276 2.61 18.52 -0.82
CA SER A 276 2.96 17.64 0.30
C SER A 276 1.77 16.75 0.72
N VAL A 277 0.58 17.32 0.86
CA VAL A 277 -0.65 16.57 1.19
C VAL A 277 -0.96 15.53 0.12
N ILE A 278 -0.90 15.91 -1.16
CA ILE A 278 -1.11 14.96 -2.26
C ILE A 278 -0.01 13.89 -2.25
N GLY A 279 1.25 14.28 -2.01
CA GLY A 279 2.39 13.37 -1.89
C GLY A 279 2.19 12.27 -0.84
N ASN A 280 1.49 12.57 0.25
CA ASN A 280 1.16 11.60 1.32
C ASN A 280 0.37 10.41 0.83
N TYR A 281 -0.54 10.65 -0.11
CA TYR A 281 -1.43 9.64 -0.63
C TYR A 281 -1.19 9.32 -2.11
N ALA A 282 -0.18 9.94 -2.73
CA ALA A 282 0.20 9.67 -4.11
C ALA A 282 0.61 8.19 -4.29
N THR A 283 1.24 7.57 -3.28
CA THR A 283 1.60 6.14 -3.34
C THR A 283 0.34 5.28 -3.46
N LEU A 284 -0.69 5.60 -2.65
CA LEU A 284 -1.98 4.92 -2.68
C LEU A 284 -2.76 5.17 -3.97
N SER A 285 -2.49 6.28 -4.67
CA SER A 285 -3.08 6.55 -5.98
C SER A 285 -2.62 5.59 -7.08
N VAL A 286 -1.40 5.03 -6.99
CA VAL A 286 -0.86 4.12 -8.00
C VAL A 286 -1.11 2.65 -7.67
N ASN A 287 -1.01 2.26 -6.39
CA ASN A 287 -1.13 0.86 -5.96
C ASN A 287 -2.49 0.49 -5.38
N MET A 288 -3.51 1.35 -5.50
CA MET A 288 -4.88 0.97 -5.15
C MET A 288 -5.31 -0.39 -5.73
N PRO A 289 -4.87 -0.81 -6.94
CA PRO A 289 -5.12 -2.16 -7.44
C PRO A 289 -4.69 -3.32 -6.52
N ASP A 290 -3.66 -3.14 -5.69
CA ASP A 290 -3.20 -4.16 -4.74
C ASP A 290 -4.28 -4.53 -3.72
N PHE A 291 -5.17 -3.59 -3.41
CA PHE A 291 -6.29 -3.75 -2.49
C PHE A 291 -7.59 -4.04 -3.24
N SER A 292 -7.90 -3.25 -4.28
CA SER A 292 -9.16 -3.36 -5.00
C SER A 292 -9.29 -4.67 -5.79
N ARG A 293 -8.18 -5.37 -6.08
CA ARG A 293 -8.22 -6.72 -6.66
C ARG A 293 -9.01 -7.74 -5.85
N TYR A 294 -9.15 -7.55 -4.55
CA TYR A 294 -9.94 -8.42 -3.67
C TYR A 294 -11.44 -8.08 -3.65
N SER A 295 -11.88 -7.08 -4.43
CA SER A 295 -13.28 -6.66 -4.51
C SER A 295 -14.19 -7.77 -5.03
N ARG A 296 -15.34 -7.96 -4.38
CA ARG A 296 -16.46 -8.76 -4.92
C ARG A 296 -17.58 -7.90 -5.50
N ILE A 297 -17.51 -6.58 -5.30
CA ILE A 297 -18.53 -5.62 -5.77
C ILE A 297 -18.07 -4.95 -7.05
N SER A 298 -19.01 -4.34 -7.76
CA SER A 298 -18.74 -3.58 -8.99
C SER A 298 -17.65 -2.52 -8.77
N TRP A 299 -16.73 -2.42 -9.73
CA TRP A 299 -15.69 -1.38 -9.78
C TRP A 299 -16.24 0.04 -9.67
N LYS A 300 -17.51 0.27 -10.05
CA LYS A 300 -18.17 1.57 -9.95
C LYS A 300 -18.20 2.11 -8.51
N TRP A 301 -18.21 1.23 -7.51
CA TRP A 301 -18.19 1.63 -6.10
C TRP A 301 -16.90 2.32 -5.67
N GLN A 302 -15.82 2.28 -6.46
CA GLN A 302 -14.60 3.04 -6.20
C GLN A 302 -14.85 4.56 -6.26
N ILE A 303 -15.94 5.01 -6.90
CA ILE A 303 -16.36 6.42 -6.90
C ILE A 303 -16.64 6.96 -5.49
N ILE A 304 -16.94 6.10 -4.51
CA ILE A 304 -17.20 6.51 -3.12
C ILE A 304 -16.00 7.21 -2.50
N TYR A 305 -14.78 6.97 -3.00
CA TYR A 305 -13.57 7.62 -2.51
C TYR A 305 -13.59 9.13 -2.73
N ILE A 306 -14.25 9.61 -3.80
CA ILE A 306 -14.27 11.04 -4.14
C ILE A 306 -14.93 11.88 -3.04
N PRO A 307 -16.12 11.54 -2.52
CA PRO A 307 -16.68 12.25 -1.38
C PRO A 307 -16.11 11.77 -0.02
N ALA A 308 -15.79 10.48 0.13
CA ALA A 308 -15.43 9.92 1.43
C ALA A 308 -14.03 10.34 1.91
N LEU A 309 -13.02 10.33 1.02
CA LEU A 309 -11.65 10.65 1.45
C LEU A 309 -11.51 12.10 1.90
N PRO A 310 -11.94 13.12 1.14
CA PRO A 310 -11.84 14.51 1.59
C PRO A 310 -12.56 14.72 2.92
N LEU A 311 -13.75 14.15 3.09
CA LEU A 311 -14.53 14.31 4.32
C LEU A 311 -13.82 13.69 5.53
N VAL A 312 -13.40 12.43 5.43
CA VAL A 312 -12.77 11.70 6.54
C VAL A 312 -11.42 12.33 6.87
N PHE A 313 -10.55 12.55 5.88
CA PHE A 313 -9.21 13.07 6.13
C PHE A 313 -9.21 14.51 6.63
N THR A 314 -10.13 15.35 6.17
CA THR A 314 -10.29 16.72 6.70
C THR A 314 -10.72 16.68 8.16
N PHE A 315 -11.66 15.81 8.52
CA PHE A 315 -12.10 15.66 9.91
C PHE A 315 -10.96 15.15 10.82
N ILE A 316 -10.22 14.14 10.39
CA ILE A 316 -9.08 13.61 11.17
C ILE A 316 -7.94 14.64 11.28
N SER A 317 -7.68 15.40 10.21
CA SER A 317 -6.71 16.50 10.22
C SER A 317 -7.13 17.61 11.17
N PHE A 318 -8.43 17.92 11.23
CA PHE A 318 -8.97 18.88 12.19
C PHE A 318 -8.71 18.47 13.65
N ILE A 319 -8.82 17.17 13.97
CA ILE A 319 -8.47 16.67 15.31
C ILE A 319 -7.02 17.01 15.65
N GLY A 320 -6.10 16.77 14.72
CA GLY A 320 -4.69 17.03 14.94
C GLY A 320 -4.38 18.51 15.10
N ILE A 321 -4.96 19.35 14.23
CA ILE A 321 -4.81 20.80 14.30
C ILE A 321 -5.36 21.36 15.62
N ALA A 322 -6.56 20.94 16.02
CA ALA A 322 -7.20 21.42 17.25
C ALA A 322 -6.38 21.03 18.49
N ALA A 323 -5.86 19.80 18.55
CA ALA A 323 -5.06 19.34 19.66
C ALA A 323 -3.65 19.97 19.68
N SER A 324 -3.00 20.14 18.53
CA SER A 324 -1.73 20.89 18.42
C SER A 324 -1.89 22.34 18.87
N SER A 325 -2.97 23.02 18.48
CA SER A 325 -3.26 24.39 18.92
C SER A 325 -3.61 24.47 20.41
N ALA A 326 -4.34 23.49 20.95
CA ALA A 326 -4.60 23.43 22.38
C ALA A 326 -3.30 23.21 23.18
N GLY A 327 -2.39 22.40 22.64
CA GLY A 327 -1.04 22.22 23.15
C GLY A 327 -0.23 23.51 23.18
N GLU A 328 -0.24 24.28 22.09
CA GLU A 328 0.41 25.59 22.02
C GLU A 328 -0.14 26.55 23.08
N ALA A 329 -1.46 26.65 23.21
CA ALA A 329 -2.09 27.53 24.20
C ALA A 329 -1.76 27.13 25.66
N LYS A 330 -1.61 25.83 25.93
CA LYS A 330 -1.36 25.31 27.29
C LYS A 330 0.13 25.27 27.66
N TYR A 331 0.99 24.92 26.71
CA TYR A 331 2.40 24.63 26.94
C TYR A 331 3.36 25.62 26.26
N GLY A 332 2.82 26.63 25.55
CA GLY A 332 3.59 27.72 24.94
C GLY A 332 4.35 27.35 23.67
N THR A 333 4.26 26.10 23.20
CA THR A 333 4.97 25.63 21.99
C THR A 333 4.04 24.84 21.09
N LEU A 334 4.05 25.16 19.80
CA LEU A 334 3.28 24.40 18.80
C LEU A 334 3.95 23.05 18.54
N GLN A 335 3.30 21.98 19.00
CA GLN A 335 3.74 20.61 18.77
C GLN A 335 3.06 20.04 17.52
N TRP A 336 3.82 19.90 16.45
CA TRP A 336 3.34 19.30 15.19
C TRP A 336 3.27 17.77 15.28
N ASP A 337 4.15 17.16 16.08
CA ASP A 337 4.17 15.72 16.38
C ASP A 337 3.16 15.40 17.52
N PRO A 338 2.19 14.49 17.29
CA PRO A 338 1.23 14.10 18.33
C PRO A 338 1.90 13.46 19.55
N MET A 339 3.02 12.75 19.40
CA MET A 339 3.70 12.11 20.52
C MET A 339 4.45 13.13 21.38
N ALA A 340 5.05 14.14 20.77
CA ALA A 340 5.64 15.26 21.48
C ALA A 340 4.60 16.06 22.29
N LEU A 341 3.37 16.20 21.78
CA LEU A 341 2.26 16.80 22.52
C LEU A 341 1.82 15.92 23.71
N ILE A 342 1.54 14.65 23.46
CA ILE A 342 1.03 13.73 24.49
C ILE A 342 2.06 13.55 25.62
N ALA A 343 3.36 13.59 25.31
CA ALA A 343 4.43 13.50 26.32
C ALA A 343 4.32 14.58 27.42
N GLN A 344 3.72 15.74 27.13
CA GLN A 344 3.57 16.89 28.04
C GLN A 344 2.36 16.79 28.97
N TRP A 345 1.49 15.81 28.82
CA TRP A 345 0.35 15.64 29.71
C TRP A 345 0.79 15.21 31.12
N ASP A 346 0.16 15.73 32.16
CA ASP A 346 0.55 15.37 33.54
C ASP A 346 0.11 13.94 33.92
N SER A 347 -1.09 13.54 33.49
CA SER A 347 -1.64 12.21 33.80
C SER A 347 -0.89 11.11 33.06
N ARG A 348 -0.19 10.27 33.82
CA ARG A 348 0.55 9.09 33.30
C ARG A 348 -0.37 8.10 32.60
N ALA A 349 -1.57 7.88 33.13
CA ALA A 349 -2.56 6.98 32.52
C ALA A 349 -3.03 7.52 31.16
N CYS A 350 -3.38 8.81 31.09
CA CYS A 350 -3.78 9.43 29.83
C CYS A 350 -2.66 9.36 28.79
N ARG A 351 -1.41 9.64 29.19
CA ARG A 351 -0.22 9.51 28.34
C ARG A 351 -0.10 8.11 27.74
N PHE A 352 -0.18 7.09 28.60
CA PHE A 352 -0.05 5.70 28.18
C PHE A 352 -1.16 5.27 27.22
N PHE A 353 -2.43 5.49 27.57
CA PHE A 353 -3.55 5.03 26.74
C PHE A 353 -3.66 5.80 25.43
N ALA A 354 -3.36 7.10 25.41
CA ALA A 354 -3.29 7.85 24.16
C ALA A 354 -2.16 7.34 23.27
N ALA A 355 -0.94 7.21 23.79
CA ALA A 355 0.18 6.66 23.04
C ALA A 355 -0.08 5.23 22.54
N PHE A 356 -0.73 4.38 23.34
CA PHE A 356 -1.13 3.03 22.94
C PHE A 356 -2.09 3.03 21.75
N SER A 357 -3.06 3.98 21.71
CA SER A 357 -3.95 4.11 20.55
C SER A 357 -3.20 4.44 19.27
N PHE A 358 -2.18 5.31 19.35
CA PHE A 358 -1.30 5.62 18.21
C PHE A 358 -0.37 4.46 17.86
N ALA A 359 0.10 3.67 18.83
CA ALA A 359 0.89 2.46 18.58
C ALA A 359 0.08 1.45 17.76
N LEU A 360 -1.18 1.23 18.13
CA LEU A 360 -2.10 0.34 17.41
C LEU A 360 -2.43 0.88 16.01
N ALA A 361 -2.60 2.19 15.89
CA ALA A 361 -2.81 2.87 14.61
C ALA A 361 -1.62 2.66 13.66
N ALA A 362 -0.40 2.95 14.13
CA ALA A 362 0.85 2.81 13.41
C ALA A 362 1.08 1.37 12.99
N LEU A 363 0.93 0.41 13.90
CA LEU A 363 1.07 -1.02 13.61
C LEU A 363 0.11 -1.46 12.49
N GLY A 364 -1.17 -1.09 12.60
CA GLY A 364 -2.19 -1.46 11.62
C GLY A 364 -1.90 -0.90 10.23
N VAL A 365 -1.62 0.41 10.13
CA VAL A 365 -1.30 1.07 8.85
C VAL A 365 -0.02 0.48 8.26
N ASN A 366 1.00 0.26 9.08
CA ASN A 366 2.29 -0.18 8.59
C ASN A 366 2.23 -1.58 7.95
N ILE A 367 1.39 -2.45 8.51
CA ILE A 367 1.14 -3.76 7.93
C ILE A 367 0.31 -3.63 6.65
N SER A 368 -0.85 -2.96 6.70
CA SER A 368 -1.81 -2.93 5.58
C SER A 368 -1.33 -2.13 4.38
N ALA A 369 -0.83 -0.91 4.59
CA ALA A 369 -0.54 0.04 3.51
C ALA A 369 0.88 -0.09 2.98
N ASN A 370 1.85 -0.31 3.87
CA ASN A 370 3.27 -0.19 3.54
C ASN A 370 3.90 -1.56 3.25
N SER A 371 3.88 -2.46 4.23
CA SER A 371 4.59 -3.74 4.11
C SER A 371 4.01 -4.63 3.01
N LEU A 372 2.67 -4.74 2.93
CA LEU A 372 2.00 -5.58 1.93
C LEU A 372 2.27 -5.07 0.52
N SER A 373 2.19 -3.75 0.33
CA SER A 373 2.44 -3.20 -1.01
C SER A 373 3.92 -3.27 -1.40
N ALA A 374 4.85 -3.03 -0.46
CA ALA A 374 6.28 -3.29 -0.72
C ALA A 374 6.50 -4.75 -1.12
N ALA A 375 5.79 -5.68 -0.46
CA ALA A 375 5.88 -7.09 -0.79
C ALA A 375 5.34 -7.42 -2.18
N ASN A 376 4.22 -6.83 -2.63
CA ASN A 376 3.71 -7.02 -3.99
C ASN A 376 4.75 -6.58 -5.04
N ASP A 377 5.40 -5.43 -4.85
CA ASP A 377 6.42 -4.96 -5.79
C ASP A 377 7.68 -5.84 -5.77
N LEU A 378 8.19 -6.19 -4.59
CA LEU A 378 9.37 -7.04 -4.46
C LEU A 378 9.11 -8.42 -5.08
N THR A 379 7.89 -8.91 -4.96
CA THR A 379 7.40 -10.12 -5.60
C THR A 379 7.38 -9.96 -7.12
N ALA A 380 7.05 -8.79 -7.67
CA ALA A 380 7.13 -8.52 -9.10
C ALA A 380 8.55 -8.33 -9.64
N LEU A 381 9.47 -7.79 -8.83
CA LEU A 381 10.88 -7.60 -9.18
C LEU A 381 11.65 -8.93 -9.12
N PHE A 382 11.38 -9.76 -8.11
CA PHE A 382 12.09 -11.01 -7.86
C PHE A 382 11.13 -12.20 -7.65
N PRO A 383 10.24 -12.52 -8.61
CA PRO A 383 9.13 -13.47 -8.43
C PRO A 383 9.58 -14.90 -8.10
N ARG A 384 10.81 -15.26 -8.46
CA ARG A 384 11.42 -16.57 -8.15
C ARG A 384 11.87 -16.72 -6.70
N TYR A 385 12.14 -15.61 -6.01
CA TYR A 385 12.82 -15.59 -4.71
C TYR A 385 11.99 -14.98 -3.59
N VAL A 386 11.07 -14.07 -3.95
CA VAL A 386 10.25 -13.31 -3.01
C VAL A 386 8.79 -13.71 -3.17
N ASN A 387 8.17 -14.07 -2.05
CA ASN A 387 6.72 -14.13 -1.88
C ASN A 387 6.29 -13.01 -0.93
N ILE A 388 4.98 -12.84 -0.73
CA ILE A 388 4.46 -11.77 0.12
C ILE A 388 5.10 -11.76 1.52
N ARG A 389 5.22 -12.93 2.18
CA ARG A 389 5.81 -13.02 3.53
C ARG A 389 7.29 -12.58 3.56
N ARG A 390 8.10 -13.08 2.63
CA ARG A 390 9.52 -12.70 2.51
C ARG A 390 9.66 -11.21 2.15
N GLY A 391 8.80 -10.70 1.28
CA GLY A 391 8.79 -9.30 0.86
C GLY A 391 8.49 -8.35 2.02
N GLN A 392 7.52 -8.68 2.88
CA GLN A 392 7.19 -7.87 4.07
C GLN A 392 8.36 -7.79 5.05
N LEU A 393 9.09 -8.90 5.27
CA LEU A 393 10.26 -8.91 6.15
C LEU A 393 11.45 -8.19 5.55
N LEU A 394 11.68 -8.34 4.25
CA LEU A 394 12.73 -7.60 3.56
C LEU A 394 12.48 -6.09 3.67
N CYS A 395 11.24 -5.65 3.49
CA CYS A 395 10.83 -4.26 3.74
C CYS A 395 11.17 -3.83 5.19
N ALA A 396 10.88 -4.67 6.18
CA ALA A 396 11.18 -4.37 7.58
C ALA A 396 12.67 -4.30 7.91
N VAL A 397 13.53 -5.07 7.23
CA VAL A 397 14.99 -4.99 7.41
C VAL A 397 15.57 -3.78 6.68
N LEU A 398 15.12 -3.53 5.45
CA LEU A 398 15.60 -2.40 4.64
C LEU A 398 15.24 -1.03 5.24
N SER A 399 14.19 -0.96 6.06
CA SER A 399 13.77 0.30 6.70
C SER A 399 14.82 0.90 7.64
N TRP A 400 15.71 0.06 8.20
CA TRP A 400 16.83 0.52 9.05
C TRP A 400 17.81 1.41 8.29
N ALA A 401 18.10 1.07 7.03
CA ALA A 401 19.05 1.81 6.20
C ALA A 401 18.54 3.22 5.83
N LEU A 402 17.25 3.48 6.01
CA LEU A 402 16.61 4.75 5.63
C LEU A 402 16.67 5.81 6.72
N VAL A 403 17.09 5.46 7.95
CA VAL A 403 17.33 6.41 9.05
C VAL A 403 16.12 7.35 9.27
N PRO A 404 14.90 6.80 9.50
CA PRO A 404 13.65 7.57 9.44
C PRO A 404 13.55 8.72 10.45
N TRP A 405 14.29 8.66 11.55
CA TRP A 405 14.33 9.73 12.55
C TRP A 405 14.92 11.04 12.01
N LYS A 406 15.78 11.00 10.98
CA LYS A 406 16.27 12.24 10.33
C LYS A 406 15.20 12.92 9.49
N ILE A 407 14.27 12.14 8.93
CA ILE A 407 13.12 12.66 8.17
C ILE A 407 12.14 13.35 9.13
N LEU A 408 11.86 12.71 10.27
CA LEU A 408 10.94 13.23 11.30
C LEU A 408 11.61 14.21 12.28
N ALA A 409 12.82 14.69 11.98
CA ALA A 409 13.52 15.64 12.84
C ALA A 409 12.83 17.02 12.89
N SER A 410 12.11 17.41 11.83
CA SER A 410 11.36 18.66 11.78
C SER A 410 10.17 18.58 10.82
N ALA A 411 9.17 19.42 11.06
CA ALA A 411 8.00 19.58 10.17
C ALA A 411 8.41 19.91 8.72
N GLY A 412 9.42 20.78 8.55
CA GLY A 412 9.94 21.14 7.23
C GLY A 412 10.60 19.98 6.51
N ASN A 413 11.43 19.18 7.20
CA ASN A 413 12.04 17.98 6.62
C ASN A 413 10.98 16.96 6.20
N PHE A 414 9.96 16.78 7.04
CA PHE A 414 8.84 15.91 6.74
C PHE A 414 8.10 16.39 5.48
N LEU A 415 7.62 17.64 5.42
CA LEU A 415 6.94 18.18 4.23
C LEU A 415 7.80 18.15 2.96
N ASN A 416 9.10 18.42 3.07
CA ASN A 416 10.03 18.32 1.95
C ASN A 416 10.15 16.89 1.43
N PHE A 417 10.25 15.91 2.33
CA PHE A 417 10.21 14.49 2.01
C PHE A 417 8.91 14.13 1.27
N MET A 418 7.76 14.62 1.75
CA MET A 418 6.47 14.40 1.08
C MET A 418 6.43 14.92 -0.36
N SER A 419 6.89 16.15 -0.54
CA SER A 419 6.93 16.82 -1.84
C SER A 419 7.88 16.13 -2.82
N ALA A 420 9.02 15.63 -2.32
CA ALA A 420 10.06 14.98 -3.11
C ALA A 420 9.51 13.81 -3.95
N TYR A 421 8.66 13.00 -3.34
CA TYR A 421 8.14 11.80 -4.02
C TYR A 421 6.89 12.05 -4.84
N ALA A 422 6.14 13.10 -4.50
CA ALA A 422 5.02 13.54 -5.30
C ALA A 422 5.45 13.82 -6.76
N VAL A 423 6.70 14.27 -6.96
CA VAL A 423 7.33 14.50 -8.27
C VAL A 423 7.36 13.25 -9.16
N PHE A 424 7.61 12.07 -8.59
CA PHE A 424 7.71 10.83 -9.37
C PHE A 424 6.37 10.13 -9.51
N LEU A 425 5.56 10.14 -8.44
CA LEU A 425 4.30 9.42 -8.41
C LEU A 425 3.18 10.09 -9.19
N GLY A 426 3.15 11.43 -9.26
CA GLY A 426 2.19 12.15 -10.10
C GLY A 426 2.25 11.69 -11.57
N PRO A 427 3.44 11.74 -12.21
CA PRO A 427 3.66 11.19 -13.55
C PRO A 427 3.29 9.72 -13.71
N ILE A 428 3.67 8.85 -12.76
CA ILE A 428 3.33 7.42 -12.83
C ILE A 428 1.81 7.22 -12.80
N ALA A 429 1.13 7.90 -11.88
CA ALA A 429 -0.33 7.82 -11.77
C ALA A 429 -1.02 8.35 -13.03
N ALA A 430 -0.52 9.45 -13.61
CA ALA A 430 -1.03 10.00 -14.85
C ALA A 430 -0.95 9.00 -16.01
N ILE A 431 0.17 8.28 -16.17
CA ILE A 431 0.33 7.27 -17.21
C ILE A 431 -0.66 6.13 -17.01
N LEU A 432 -0.81 5.60 -15.80
CA LEU A 432 -1.76 4.51 -15.53
C LEU A 432 -3.21 4.90 -15.85
N VAL A 433 -3.64 6.09 -15.39
CA VAL A 433 -5.00 6.58 -15.60
C VAL A 433 -5.26 6.87 -17.07
N SER A 434 -4.37 7.64 -17.72
CA SER A 434 -4.54 8.01 -19.12
C SER A 434 -4.48 6.80 -20.06
N ASP A 435 -3.58 5.85 -19.80
CA ASP A 435 -3.44 4.66 -20.62
C ASP A 435 -4.71 3.81 -20.60
N PHE A 436 -5.24 3.52 -19.42
CA PHE A 436 -6.40 2.66 -19.32
C PHE A 436 -7.67 3.36 -19.81
N TRP A 437 -7.97 4.55 -19.29
CA TRP A 437 -9.27 5.19 -19.50
C TRP A 437 -9.37 5.91 -20.84
N ILE A 438 -8.28 6.48 -21.35
CA ILE A 438 -8.29 7.32 -22.55
C ILE A 438 -7.73 6.57 -23.76
N VAL A 439 -6.50 6.04 -23.64
CA VAL A 439 -5.82 5.38 -24.77
C VAL A 439 -6.49 4.05 -25.09
N HIS A 440 -6.53 3.13 -24.14
CA HIS A 440 -7.07 1.77 -24.31
C HIS A 440 -8.58 1.66 -24.00
N ARG A 441 -9.23 2.75 -23.59
CA ARG A 441 -10.70 2.86 -23.40
C ARG A 441 -11.29 1.72 -22.55
N GLY A 442 -10.60 1.35 -21.47
CA GLY A 442 -11.01 0.34 -20.51
C GLY A 442 -10.68 -1.11 -20.89
N LYS A 443 -9.92 -1.33 -21.97
CA LYS A 443 -9.69 -2.67 -22.54
C LYS A 443 -8.23 -3.11 -22.42
N TYR A 444 -7.99 -4.09 -21.55
CA TYR A 444 -6.74 -4.82 -21.45
C TYR A 444 -6.94 -6.31 -21.69
N ASP A 445 -5.84 -6.99 -21.97
CA ASP A 445 -5.75 -8.42 -22.12
C ASP A 445 -5.08 -9.04 -20.88
N SER A 446 -5.87 -9.70 -20.04
CA SER A 446 -5.38 -10.29 -18.80
C SER A 446 -4.29 -11.35 -19.00
N LEU A 447 -4.32 -12.12 -20.10
CA LEU A 447 -3.29 -13.14 -20.37
C LEU A 447 -2.00 -12.49 -20.86
N ALA A 448 -2.12 -11.49 -21.75
CA ALA A 448 -0.96 -10.82 -22.31
C ALA A 448 -0.08 -10.12 -21.25
N LEU A 449 -0.64 -9.72 -20.10
CA LEU A 449 0.10 -9.13 -18.98
C LEU A 449 1.11 -10.08 -18.32
N TYR A 450 1.05 -11.39 -18.61
CA TYR A 450 1.95 -12.40 -18.07
C TYR A 450 2.88 -13.02 -19.12
N ASN A 451 2.73 -12.63 -20.39
CA ASN A 451 3.57 -13.09 -21.49
C ASN A 451 4.37 -11.93 -22.12
N PRO A 452 5.70 -11.87 -21.91
CA PRO A 452 6.55 -10.76 -22.39
C PRO A 452 6.64 -10.64 -23.91
N THR A 453 6.33 -11.70 -24.67
CA THR A 453 6.35 -11.68 -26.14
C THR A 453 4.99 -11.34 -26.74
N SER A 454 3.98 -11.10 -25.90
CA SER A 454 2.62 -10.79 -26.32
C SER A 454 2.45 -9.32 -26.70
N ARG A 455 1.19 -8.90 -26.78
CA ARG A 455 0.69 -7.57 -27.11
C ARG A 455 1.44 -6.41 -26.42
N TYR A 456 1.78 -6.54 -25.15
CA TYR A 456 2.47 -5.50 -24.37
C TYR A 456 4.00 -5.54 -24.47
N ARG A 457 4.55 -6.14 -25.53
CA ARG A 457 5.99 -6.20 -25.76
C ARG A 457 6.60 -4.85 -26.13
N TYR A 458 5.86 -3.94 -26.76
CA TYR A 458 6.40 -2.67 -27.27
C TYR A 458 7.76 -2.83 -28.00
N THR A 459 8.63 -1.81 -27.95
CA THR A 459 9.99 -1.88 -28.48
C THR A 459 10.92 -2.50 -27.44
N HIS A 460 11.32 -3.77 -27.64
CA HIS A 460 12.18 -4.51 -26.71
C HIS A 460 11.68 -4.56 -25.26
N GLY A 461 10.36 -4.56 -25.02
CA GLY A 461 9.72 -4.57 -23.70
C GLY A 461 9.53 -3.19 -23.07
N LEU A 462 9.78 -2.11 -23.79
CA LEU A 462 9.69 -0.74 -23.29
C LEU A 462 8.78 0.13 -24.17
N ASN A 463 7.80 0.78 -23.52
CA ASN A 463 7.01 1.82 -24.15
C ASN A 463 7.75 3.17 -24.04
N TRP A 464 8.41 3.59 -25.13
CA TRP A 464 9.17 4.84 -25.14
C TRP A 464 8.31 6.08 -24.88
N ARG A 465 7.01 6.01 -25.17
CA ARG A 465 6.03 7.09 -24.95
C ARG A 465 5.78 7.29 -23.46
N ALA A 466 5.67 6.20 -22.71
CA ALA A 466 5.56 6.23 -21.24
C ALA A 466 6.83 6.86 -20.62
N ILE A 467 8.01 6.42 -21.05
CA ILE A 467 9.29 6.95 -20.56
C ILE A 467 9.41 8.45 -20.88
N THR A 468 9.12 8.86 -22.11
CA THR A 468 9.22 10.26 -22.54
C THR A 468 8.25 11.14 -21.76
N ALA A 469 6.98 10.72 -21.63
CA ALA A 469 5.99 11.45 -20.85
C ALA A 469 6.40 11.58 -19.38
N PHE A 470 6.91 10.49 -18.78
CA PHE A 470 7.42 10.49 -17.42
C PHE A 470 8.57 11.50 -17.22
N LEU A 471 9.54 11.51 -18.14
CA LEU A 471 10.65 12.46 -18.09
C LEU A 471 10.18 13.92 -18.20
N VAL A 472 9.20 14.20 -19.07
CA VAL A 472 8.63 15.55 -19.20
C VAL A 472 7.93 15.99 -17.91
N GLY A 473 7.28 15.07 -17.18
CA GLY A 473 6.70 15.36 -15.88
C GLY A 473 7.72 15.56 -14.76
N VAL A 474 8.82 14.79 -14.75
CA VAL A 474 9.81 14.79 -13.67
C VAL A 474 10.85 15.91 -13.82
N ILE A 475 11.41 16.09 -15.01
CA ILE A 475 12.57 16.97 -15.24
C ILE A 475 12.33 18.43 -14.75
N PRO A 476 11.18 19.07 -15.01
CA PRO A 476 10.93 20.44 -14.55
C PRO A 476 11.00 20.61 -13.04
N ASN A 477 10.74 19.55 -12.27
CA ASN A 477 10.76 19.56 -10.81
C ASN A 477 12.15 19.38 -10.20
N LEU A 478 13.12 18.90 -10.98
CA LEU A 478 14.46 18.54 -10.47
C LEU A 478 15.22 19.71 -9.83
N PRO A 479 15.21 20.95 -10.36
CA PRO A 479 15.94 22.05 -9.72
C PRO A 479 15.43 22.32 -8.29
N GLY A 480 14.12 22.41 -8.09
CA GLY A 480 13.54 22.58 -6.75
C GLY A 480 13.77 21.37 -5.83
N PHE A 481 13.74 20.15 -6.38
CA PHE A 481 14.08 18.94 -5.63
C PHE A 481 15.55 18.91 -5.17
N ILE A 482 16.49 19.33 -6.02
CA ILE A 482 17.91 19.42 -5.66
C ILE A 482 18.11 20.47 -4.55
N ASN A 483 17.43 21.62 -4.66
CA ASN A 483 17.48 22.67 -3.64
C ASN A 483 16.86 22.22 -2.30
N SER A 484 15.79 21.41 -2.31
CA SER A 484 15.16 20.91 -1.09
C SER A 484 16.05 19.93 -0.31
N ILE A 485 16.90 19.17 -1.01
CA ILE A 485 17.91 18.30 -0.40
C ILE A 485 19.14 19.10 0.06
N ASN A 486 19.59 20.04 -0.77
CA ASN A 486 20.76 20.86 -0.49
C ASN A 486 20.47 22.34 -0.76
N SER A 487 20.08 23.03 0.31
CA SER A 487 19.73 24.46 0.27
C SER A 487 20.89 25.37 -0.15
N LYS A 488 22.14 24.86 -0.14
CA LYS A 488 23.32 25.60 -0.65
C LYS A 488 23.30 25.75 -2.17
N ILE A 489 22.54 24.93 -2.89
CA ILE A 489 22.40 25.00 -4.34
C ILE A 489 21.26 25.97 -4.66
N HIS A 490 21.59 27.20 -5.03
CA HIS A 490 20.60 28.21 -5.41
C HIS A 490 20.09 27.96 -6.85
N VAL A 491 18.79 27.73 -6.98
CA VAL A 491 18.14 27.44 -8.29
C VAL A 491 17.25 28.57 -8.80
N GLY A 492 17.22 29.72 -8.09
CA GLY A 492 16.40 30.87 -8.44
C GLY A 492 14.92 30.50 -8.62
N VAL A 493 14.34 30.89 -9.75
CA VAL A 493 12.94 30.62 -10.13
C VAL A 493 12.67 29.11 -10.32
N GLY A 494 13.71 28.29 -10.52
CA GLY A 494 13.61 26.84 -10.70
C GLY A 494 13.07 26.08 -9.48
N VAL A 495 12.87 26.74 -8.34
CA VAL A 495 12.22 26.15 -7.16
C VAL A 495 10.71 25.99 -7.34
N HIS A 496 10.08 26.86 -8.13
CA HIS A 496 8.62 26.95 -8.20
C HIS A 496 7.94 25.74 -8.82
N PRO A 497 8.45 25.12 -9.92
CA PRO A 497 7.87 23.88 -10.45
C PRO A 497 7.68 22.80 -9.37
N TYR A 498 8.67 22.63 -8.48
CA TYR A 498 8.63 21.66 -7.39
C TYR A 498 7.51 21.94 -6.37
N GLN A 499 7.21 23.22 -6.11
CA GLN A 499 6.19 23.63 -5.12
C GLN A 499 4.77 23.24 -5.55
N PHE A 500 4.48 23.11 -6.84
CA PHE A 500 3.22 22.53 -7.35
C PHE A 500 3.47 21.23 -8.14
N GLY A 501 4.57 20.54 -7.80
CA GLY A 501 5.22 19.57 -8.68
C GLY A 501 4.39 18.35 -8.99
N TRP A 502 3.51 17.93 -8.06
CA TRP A 502 2.58 16.84 -8.34
C TRP A 502 1.59 17.21 -9.44
N LEU A 503 1.01 18.41 -9.40
CA LEU A 503 0.05 18.88 -10.41
C LEU A 503 0.73 19.08 -11.76
N LEU A 504 1.89 19.73 -11.77
CA LEU A 504 2.68 19.91 -12.98
C LEU A 504 3.06 18.55 -13.60
N GLY A 505 3.60 17.66 -12.76
CA GLY A 505 4.02 16.32 -13.16
C GLY A 505 2.86 15.49 -13.69
N PHE A 506 1.73 15.48 -13.00
CA PHE A 506 0.53 14.74 -13.41
C PHE A 506 -0.03 15.27 -14.74
N VAL A 507 -0.32 16.57 -14.83
CA VAL A 507 -0.97 17.16 -16.01
C VAL A 507 -0.04 17.13 -17.22
N GLY A 508 1.24 17.49 -17.04
CA GLY A 508 2.24 17.45 -18.11
C GLY A 508 2.44 16.04 -18.65
N THR A 509 2.57 15.06 -17.76
CA THR A 509 2.71 13.65 -18.17
C THR A 509 1.44 13.14 -18.85
N PHE A 510 0.27 13.44 -18.30
CA PHE A 510 -1.02 13.02 -18.88
C PHE A 510 -1.16 13.53 -20.32
N ALA A 511 -0.94 14.83 -20.54
CA ALA A 511 -1.07 15.45 -21.84
C ALA A 511 -0.07 14.86 -22.86
N VAL A 512 1.20 14.73 -22.47
CA VAL A 512 2.24 14.19 -23.35
C VAL A 512 1.99 12.72 -23.64
N TYR A 513 1.64 11.90 -22.63
CA TYR A 513 1.39 10.48 -22.84
C TYR A 513 0.24 10.24 -23.81
N VAL A 514 -0.88 10.94 -23.62
CA VAL A 514 -2.04 10.86 -24.51
C VAL A 514 -1.66 11.32 -25.91
N LEU A 515 -1.00 12.48 -26.05
CA LEU A 515 -0.59 13.00 -27.36
C LEU A 515 0.32 12.02 -28.09
N LEU A 516 1.38 11.54 -27.45
CA LEU A 516 2.32 10.60 -28.04
C LEU A 516 1.63 9.28 -28.44
N SER A 517 0.70 8.79 -27.61
CA SER A 517 -0.02 7.53 -27.84
C SER A 517 -1.13 7.66 -28.89
N LEU A 518 -1.60 8.87 -29.20
CA LEU A 518 -2.54 9.14 -30.28
C LEU A 518 -1.83 9.40 -31.62
N VAL A 519 -0.71 10.12 -31.61
CA VAL A 519 0.06 10.45 -32.82
C VAL A 519 0.87 9.25 -33.30
N TRP A 520 1.60 8.60 -32.39
CA TRP A 520 2.31 7.35 -32.66
C TRP A 520 1.60 6.24 -31.92
N ARG A 521 0.63 5.58 -32.55
CA ARG A 521 -0.14 4.51 -31.89
C ARG A 521 0.66 3.21 -31.85
N ALA A 522 0.59 2.44 -30.77
CA ALA A 522 1.02 1.03 -30.78
C ALA A 522 -0.20 0.20 -31.20
N GLU A 523 -0.42 0.04 -32.49
CA GLU A 523 -1.59 -0.69 -33.00
C GLU A 523 -1.68 -2.12 -32.44
N GLU A 524 -0.51 -2.71 -32.17
CA GLU A 524 -0.39 -4.02 -31.55
C GLU A 524 -0.98 -4.10 -30.15
N THR A 525 -1.27 -2.99 -29.44
CA THR A 525 -1.87 -2.96 -28.09
C THR A 525 -3.39 -2.78 -28.06
N PHE A 526 -4.02 -2.41 -29.18
CA PHE A 526 -5.46 -2.15 -29.22
C PHE A 526 -6.29 -3.41 -29.51
N MET A 527 -7.40 -3.56 -28.78
CA MET A 527 -8.30 -4.69 -28.92
C MET A 527 -9.77 -4.27 -28.99
N GLU A 528 -10.58 -5.05 -29.72
CA GLU A 528 -12.01 -4.79 -29.87
C GLU A 528 -12.78 -5.07 -28.58
N ARG A 529 -12.44 -6.15 -27.88
CA ARG A 529 -13.05 -6.59 -26.63
C ARG A 529 -11.97 -6.87 -25.58
N ALA A 530 -12.20 -6.45 -24.34
CA ALA A 530 -11.33 -6.76 -23.21
C ALA A 530 -11.33 -8.27 -22.89
N VAL A 531 -10.18 -8.81 -22.46
CA VAL A 531 -10.08 -10.20 -21.98
C VAL A 531 -9.98 -10.15 -20.46
N LEU A 532 -11.04 -10.57 -19.78
CA LEU A 532 -11.16 -10.48 -18.33
C LEU A 532 -10.66 -11.77 -17.63
N PRO A 533 -10.14 -11.68 -16.39
CA PRO A 533 -9.67 -12.86 -15.65
C PRO A 533 -10.73 -13.93 -15.45
N ASP A 534 -11.98 -13.52 -15.28
CA ASP A 534 -13.11 -14.43 -15.02
C ASP A 534 -13.40 -15.35 -16.20
N GLU A 535 -13.21 -14.86 -17.43
CA GLU A 535 -13.35 -15.66 -18.64
C GLU A 535 -12.26 -16.76 -18.73
N ILE A 536 -11.07 -16.49 -18.19
CA ILE A 536 -9.94 -17.42 -18.20
C ILE A 536 -10.13 -18.50 -17.14
N TYR A 537 -10.57 -18.11 -15.93
CA TYR A 537 -10.89 -19.07 -14.87
C TYR A 537 -12.07 -19.98 -15.25
N GLY A 538 -13.10 -19.44 -15.91
CA GLY A 538 -14.22 -20.23 -16.42
C GLY A 538 -13.80 -21.30 -17.44
N ARG A 539 -12.94 -20.93 -18.40
CA ARG A 539 -12.39 -21.88 -19.39
C ARG A 539 -11.54 -22.98 -18.77
N GLY A 540 -10.77 -22.67 -17.72
CA GLY A 540 -9.97 -23.66 -17.00
C GLY A 540 -10.84 -24.73 -16.31
N GLN A 541 -12.01 -24.34 -15.79
CA GLN A 541 -12.97 -25.27 -15.19
C GLN A 541 -13.70 -26.14 -16.22
N GLU A 542 -14.01 -25.61 -17.42
CA GLU A 542 -14.60 -26.40 -18.52
C GLU A 542 -13.64 -27.48 -19.04
N VAL A 543 -12.34 -27.16 -19.18
CA VAL A 543 -11.32 -28.13 -19.64
C VAL A 543 -11.02 -29.21 -18.59
N GLU A 544 -11.11 -28.89 -17.29
CA GLU A 544 -11.01 -29.91 -16.22
C GLU A 544 -12.22 -30.86 -16.20
N LEU A 545 -13.41 -30.38 -16.60
CA LEU A 545 -14.62 -31.21 -16.71
C LEU A 545 -14.61 -32.13 -17.94
N GLU A 546 -14.00 -31.72 -19.06
CA GLU A 546 -13.81 -32.58 -20.24
C GLU A 546 -12.72 -33.66 -20.06
N GLY A 547 -11.83 -33.50 -19.07
CA GLY A 547 -10.69 -34.40 -18.81
C GLY A 547 -10.98 -35.59 -17.88
N VAL A 548 -12.20 -35.72 -17.35
CA VAL A 548 -12.59 -36.84 -16.48
C VAL A 548 -13.42 -37.83 -17.30
N PRO A 549 -12.96 -39.07 -17.56
CA PRO A 549 -13.83 -40.12 -18.06
C PRO A 549 -14.84 -40.44 -16.96
N VAL A 550 -16.11 -40.20 -17.24
CA VAL A 550 -17.22 -40.60 -16.38
C VAL A 550 -17.35 -42.12 -16.49
N GLU A 551 -16.73 -42.85 -15.57
CA GLU A 551 -17.12 -44.23 -15.27
C GLU A 551 -18.06 -44.23 -14.06
N GLY A 552 -19.26 -44.78 -14.27
CA GLY A 552 -20.17 -45.20 -13.21
C GLY A 552 -21.38 -44.30 -13.01
N GLU A 553 -22.44 -44.57 -13.78
CA GLU A 553 -23.80 -44.19 -13.42
C GLU A 553 -24.12 -44.68 -12.00
N MET A 554 -24.53 -43.77 -11.13
CA MET A 554 -25.42 -44.11 -10.03
C MET A 554 -26.49 -43.03 -9.94
N GLU A 555 -27.68 -43.38 -10.43
CA GLU A 555 -28.92 -42.61 -10.30
C GLU A 555 -29.12 -42.16 -8.85
N ILE A 556 -29.20 -40.85 -8.62
CA ILE A 556 -29.98 -40.32 -7.49
C ILE A 556 -30.91 -39.23 -8.01
N ARG A 557 -32.21 -39.54 -7.84
CA ARG A 557 -33.42 -38.87 -8.31
C ARG A 557 -33.44 -37.36 -8.10
N ALA A 558 -33.99 -36.69 -9.11
CA ALA A 558 -34.44 -35.31 -9.08
C ALA A 558 -35.52 -35.08 -7.99
N GLY A 559 -35.27 -34.10 -7.12
CA GLY A 559 -36.28 -33.44 -6.31
C GLY A 559 -36.14 -31.94 -6.53
N GLY A 560 -36.96 -31.40 -7.43
CA GLY A 560 -36.98 -29.97 -7.72
C GLY A 560 -37.75 -29.19 -6.67
N GLU A 561 -37.23 -28.02 -6.30
CA GLU A 561 -38.06 -26.85 -6.03
C GLU A 561 -37.23 -25.58 -6.25
N LYS A 562 -37.61 -24.83 -7.29
CA LYS A 562 -37.05 -23.51 -7.63
C LYS A 562 -37.62 -22.47 -6.67
N GLY A 563 -36.83 -22.02 -5.70
CA GLY A 563 -37.15 -20.86 -4.88
C GLY A 563 -36.77 -19.55 -5.57
N LYS A 564 -37.76 -18.92 -6.23
CA LYS A 564 -37.72 -17.53 -6.69
C LYS A 564 -37.61 -16.56 -5.50
N TRP A 565 -36.50 -15.83 -5.34
CA TRP A 565 -36.46 -14.55 -4.60
C TRP A 565 -35.31 -13.68 -5.13
N VAL A 566 -35.51 -13.11 -6.32
CA VAL A 566 -34.81 -11.91 -6.77
C VAL A 566 -35.91 -11.00 -7.30
N ASP A 567 -36.39 -10.11 -6.43
CA ASP A 567 -37.06 -8.84 -6.75
C ASP A 567 -37.65 -8.25 -5.47
N LYS A 568 -36.83 -7.45 -4.78
CA LYS A 568 -37.23 -6.29 -3.98
C LYS A 568 -35.98 -5.74 -3.31
N PHE A 569 -35.45 -4.68 -3.89
CA PHE A 569 -34.97 -3.44 -3.26
C PHE A 569 -34.20 -2.69 -4.36
N LEU A 570 -34.97 -1.87 -5.09
CA LEU A 570 -34.47 -0.74 -5.87
C LEU A 570 -33.86 0.31 -4.94
#